data_AF-A0A0M8PZM3-F1
#
_entry.id   AF-A0A0M8PZM3-F1
#
_cell.length_a   1.000
_cell.length_b   1.000
_cell.length_c   1.000
_cell.angle_alpha   90.00
_cell.angle_beta   90.00
_cell.angle_gamma   90.00
#
_symmetry.space_group_name_H-M   'P 1'
#
loop_
_entity.id
_entity.type
_entity.pdbx_description
1 polymer ?
#
loop_
_entity_poly.entity_id
_entity_poly.type
_entity_poly.pdbx_seq_one_letter_code
_entity_poly.pdbx_strand_id
1 'polypeptide(L)'
;MKQKVLKRTKLPKTTIHGLRHTHCTILLNRGLNVKVIAERLGNTPKMIMDVYGHILKELEVESVSLSSHALQTSGAKTGANH
;
A
#
# COMPACT_ATOMS: atom_id res chain seq x y z
N MET A 1 12.38 -15.15 -22.84
CA MET A 1 12.47 -16.01 -21.64
C MET A 1 11.20 -16.03 -20.76
N LYS A 2 9.97 -15.92 -21.30
CA LYS A 2 8.75 -15.71 -20.47
C LYS A 2 7.98 -16.97 -19.99
N GLN A 3 8.38 -18.19 -20.36
CA GLN A 3 7.44 -19.35 -20.34
C GLN A 3 7.85 -20.56 -19.46
N LYS A 4 9.05 -20.62 -18.86
CA LYS A 4 9.51 -21.87 -18.19
C LYS A 4 9.05 -22.04 -16.74
N VAL A 5 8.75 -20.96 -16.00
CA VAL A 5 8.44 -21.05 -14.55
C VAL A 5 6.96 -21.34 -14.27
N LEU A 6 6.04 -20.95 -15.15
CA LEU A 6 4.58 -21.11 -14.96
C LEU A 6 4.05 -22.54 -15.16
N LYS A 7 4.83 -23.46 -15.76
CA LYS A 7 4.34 -24.80 -16.13
C LYS A 7 4.14 -25.78 -14.95
N ARG A 8 4.49 -25.40 -13.72
CA ARG A 8 4.46 -26.29 -12.54
C ARG A 8 3.47 -25.87 -11.44
N THR A 9 2.72 -24.79 -11.64
CA THR A 9 1.83 -24.23 -10.60
C THR A 9 0.43 -24.04 -11.17
N LYS A 10 -0.62 -24.45 -10.45
CA LYS A 10 -2.05 -24.17 -10.79
C LYS A 10 -2.43 -22.69 -10.64
N LEU A 11 -1.44 -21.79 -10.67
CA LEU A 11 -1.65 -20.37 -10.52
C LEU A 11 -2.14 -19.79 -11.86
N PRO A 12 -3.07 -18.82 -11.85
CA PRO A 12 -3.45 -18.10 -13.05
C PRO A 12 -2.20 -17.51 -13.71
N LYS A 13 -2.19 -17.41 -15.05
CA LYS A 13 -1.04 -16.92 -15.83
C LYS A 13 -0.65 -15.51 -15.37
N THR A 14 0.22 -15.40 -14.38
CA THR A 14 0.75 -14.14 -13.89
C THR A 14 1.94 -13.75 -14.76
N THR A 15 1.83 -12.61 -15.44
CA THR A 15 2.95 -12.05 -16.18
C THR A 15 3.94 -11.41 -15.21
N ILE A 16 5.18 -11.16 -15.67
CA ILE A 16 6.16 -10.37 -14.91
C ILE A 16 5.57 -9.00 -14.52
N HIS A 17 4.72 -8.43 -15.38
CA HIS A 17 4.00 -7.20 -15.10
C HIS A 17 3.00 -7.38 -13.94
N GLY A 18 2.22 -8.45 -13.95
CA GLY A 18 1.31 -8.79 -12.84
C GLY A 18 2.04 -8.96 -11.50
N LEU A 19 3.20 -9.62 -11.50
CA LEU A 19 4.03 -9.74 -10.29
C LEU A 19 4.55 -8.36 -9.81
N ARG A 20 4.95 -7.48 -10.73
CA ARG A 20 5.34 -6.10 -10.41
C ARG A 20 4.18 -5.32 -9.79
N HIS A 21 2.96 -5.51 -10.28
CA HIS A 21 1.77 -4.92 -9.69
C HIS A 21 1.50 -5.44 -8.27
N THR A 22 1.49 -6.76 -8.08
CA THR A 22 1.33 -7.37 -6.75
C THR A 22 2.41 -6.88 -5.79
N HIS A 23 3.65 -6.78 -6.25
CA HIS A 23 4.75 -6.27 -5.42
C HIS A 23 4.51 -4.82 -4.98
N CYS A 24 4.10 -3.95 -5.90
CA CYS A 24 3.79 -2.55 -5.59
C CYS A 24 2.65 -2.43 -4.57
N THR A 25 1.54 -3.15 -4.77
CA THR A 25 0.41 -3.18 -3.84
C THR A 25 0.82 -3.62 -2.44
N ILE A 26 1.65 -4.67 -2.32
CA ILE A 26 2.15 -5.14 -1.02
C ILE A 26 2.98 -4.06 -0.31
N LEU A 27 3.82 -3.31 -1.04
CA LEU A 27 4.63 -2.26 -0.45
C LEU A 27 3.78 -1.06 0.00
N LEU A 28 2.79 -0.67 -0.80
CA LEU A 28 1.84 0.39 -0.46
C LEU A 28 1.03 0.04 0.79
N ASN A 29 0.47 -1.16 0.87
CA ASN A 29 -0.31 -1.61 2.04
C ASN A 29 0.51 -1.73 3.33
N ARG A 30 1.84 -1.80 3.22
CA ARG A 30 2.75 -1.73 4.37
C ARG A 30 3.10 -0.30 4.78
N GLY A 31 2.49 0.70 4.16
CA GLY A 31 2.73 2.12 4.44
C GLY A 31 4.08 2.63 3.93
N LEU A 32 4.74 1.94 3.00
CA LEU A 32 6.00 2.45 2.46
C LEU A 32 5.75 3.70 1.62
N ASN A 33 6.69 4.63 1.71
CA ASN A 33 6.64 5.88 0.96
C ASN A 33 6.68 5.63 -0.56
N VAL A 34 5.78 6.29 -1.30
CA VAL A 34 5.65 6.19 -2.76
C VAL A 34 6.96 6.45 -3.49
N LYS A 35 7.78 7.40 -3.02
CA LYS A 35 9.09 7.70 -3.60
C LYS A 35 10.04 6.51 -3.50
N VAL A 36 10.10 5.86 -2.34
CA VAL A 36 10.94 4.68 -2.10
C VAL A 36 10.50 3.52 -2.98
N ILE A 37 9.18 3.31 -3.10
CA ILE A 37 8.63 2.27 -3.98
C ILE A 37 8.96 2.56 -5.45
N ALA A 38 8.86 3.82 -5.86
CA ALA A 38 9.18 4.25 -7.22
C ALA A 38 10.65 3.97 -7.56
N GLU A 39 11.58 4.38 -6.69
CA GLU A 39 13.01 4.10 -6.84
C GLU A 39 13.29 2.59 -6.88
N ARG A 40 12.68 1.81 -5.99
CA ARG A 40 12.84 0.34 -5.94
C ARG A 40 12.38 -0.37 -7.20
N LEU A 41 11.31 0.13 -7.82
CA LEU A 41 10.76 -0.44 -9.04
C LEU A 41 11.44 0.14 -10.30
N GLY A 42 12.15 1.26 -10.21
CA GLY A 42 12.62 2.01 -11.37
C GLY A 42 11.47 2.72 -12.10
N ASN A 43 10.49 3.23 -11.35
CA ASN A 43 9.35 4.02 -11.84
C ASN A 43 9.45 5.46 -11.33
N THR A 44 8.58 6.34 -11.83
CA THR A 44 8.37 7.66 -11.23
C THR A 44 7.30 7.59 -10.14
N PRO A 45 7.37 8.43 -9.08
CA PRO A 45 6.30 8.53 -8.10
C PRO A 45 4.95 8.85 -8.73
N LYS A 46 4.94 9.71 -9.76
CA LYS A 46 3.74 10.04 -10.54
C LYS A 46 3.08 8.80 -11.12
N MET A 47 3.85 7.93 -11.77
CA MET A 47 3.32 6.66 -12.32
C MET A 47 2.69 5.78 -11.24
N ILE A 48 3.28 5.70 -10.05
CA ILE A 48 2.69 4.93 -8.95
C ILE A 48 1.37 5.57 -8.49
N MET A 49 1.33 6.89 -8.32
CA MET A 49 0.10 7.59 -7.94
C MET A 49 -1.00 7.42 -8.99
N ASP A 50 -0.67 7.51 -10.27
CA ASP A 50 -1.62 7.35 -11.37
C ASP A 50 -2.20 5.93 -11.43
N VAL A 51 -1.38 4.90 -11.19
CA VAL A 51 -1.79 3.48 -11.29
C VAL A 51 -2.46 2.97 -10.01
N TYR A 52 -2.00 3.41 -8.83
CA TYR A 52 -2.41 2.87 -7.53
C TYR A 52 -3.10 3.89 -6.63
N GLY A 53 -3.54 5.02 -7.19
CA GLY A 53 -4.15 6.12 -6.43
C GLY A 53 -5.36 5.70 -5.58
N HIS A 54 -6.11 4.68 -6.00
CA HIS A 54 -7.22 4.14 -5.20
C HIS A 54 -6.73 3.54 -3.87
N ILE A 55 -5.64 2.75 -3.88
CA ILE A 55 -5.04 2.18 -2.67
C ILE A 55 -4.52 3.29 -1.75
N LEU A 56 -3.89 4.32 -2.32
CA LEU A 56 -3.40 5.46 -1.54
C LEU A 56 -4.55 6.19 -0.82
N LYS A 57 -5.69 6.36 -1.50
CA LYS A 57 -6.89 6.97 -0.91
C LYS A 57 -7.48 6.11 0.21
N GLU A 58 -7.49 4.79 0.05
CA GLU A 58 -7.92 3.85 1.10
C GLU A 58 -7.03 3.95 2.34
N LEU A 59 -5.70 3.97 2.15
CA LEU A 59 -4.72 4.14 3.24
C LEU A 59 -4.85 5.51 3.94
N GLU A 60 -5.16 6.56 3.18
CA GLU A 60 -5.43 7.89 3.74
C GLU A 60 -6.64 7.86 4.67
N VAL A 61 -7.76 7.27 4.23
CA VAL A 61 -8.96 7.11 5.07
C VAL A 61 -8.68 6.31 6.33
N GLU A 62 -7.91 5.21 6.20
CA GLU A 62 -7.49 4.39 7.35
C GLU A 62 -6.65 5.22 8.35
N SER A 63 -5.73 6.05 7.85
CA SER A 63 -4.87 6.89 8.69
C SER A 63 -5.66 7.93 9.50
N VAL A 64 -6.70 8.52 8.89
CA VAL A 64 -7.59 9.49 9.56
C VAL A 64 -8.39 8.79 10.66
N SER A 65 -8.90 7.60 10.38
CA SER A 65 -9.62 6.78 11.37
C SER A 65 -8.73 6.42 12.56
N LEU A 66 -7.51 5.94 12.29
CA LEU A 66 -6.53 5.60 13.32
C LEU A 66 -6.16 6.82 14.18
N SER A 67 -5.95 7.98 13.55
CA SER A 67 -5.66 9.24 14.24
C SER A 67 -6.80 9.64 15.18
N SER A 68 -8.05 9.60 14.70
CA SER A 68 -9.24 9.87 15.52
C SER A 68 -9.32 8.94 16.73
N HIS A 69 -9.05 7.65 16.53
CA HIS A 69 -9.06 6.67 17.62
C HIS A 69 -7.93 6.90 18.64
N ALA A 70 -6.73 7.21 18.17
CA ALA A 70 -5.58 7.51 19.03
C ALA A 70 -5.82 8.77 19.89
N LEU A 71 -6.47 9.80 19.33
CA LEU A 71 -6.84 11.01 20.07
C LEU A 71 -7.91 10.74 21.13
N GLN A 72 -8.93 9.93 20.82
CA GLN A 72 -9.97 9.54 21.79
C GLN A 72 -9.41 8.72 22.95
N THR A 73 -8.54 7.75 22.66
CA THR A 73 -7.90 6.93 23.70
C THR A 73 -6.91 7.72 24.55
N SER A 74 -6.21 8.69 23.96
CA SER A 74 -5.31 9.59 24.69
C SER A 74 -6.06 10.65 25.52
N GLY A 75 -7.29 10.99 25.17
CA GLY A 75 -8.12 11.99 25.85
C GLY A 75 -9.03 11.49 26.99
N ALA A 76 -9.09 10.18 27.27
CA ALA A 76 -10.15 9.61 28.11
C ALA A 76 -9.93 9.60 29.65
N LYS A 77 -8.92 10.30 30.20
CA LYS A 77 -8.73 10.43 31.67
C LYS A 77 -8.18 11.77 32.16
N THR A 78 -8.52 12.90 31.54
CA THR A 78 -8.14 14.21 32.10
C THR A 78 -9.35 15.08 32.35
N GLY A 79 -9.97 14.85 33.52
CA GLY A 79 -10.53 15.88 34.40
C GLY A 79 -11.53 16.87 33.79
N ALA A 80 -12.79 16.47 33.69
CA ALA A 80 -13.93 17.39 33.83
C ALA A 80 -14.72 17.00 35.09
N ASN A 81 -14.06 17.10 36.24
CA ASN A 81 -14.66 17.09 37.57
C ASN A 81 -13.81 18.01 38.44
N HIS A 82 -13.95 19.31 38.24
CA HIS A 82 -13.77 20.35 39.26
C HIS A 82 -14.35 21.67 38.78
#